data_AF-A0AAX2K6Y2-F1
#
_entry.id   AF-A0AAX2K6Y2-F1
#
_cell.length_a   1.000
_cell.length_b   1.000
_cell.length_c   1.000
_cell.angle_alpha   90.00
_cell.angle_beta   90.00
_cell.angle_gamma   90.00
#
_symmetry.space_group_name_H-M   'P 1'
#
loop_
_entity.id
_entity.type
_entity.pdbx_description
1 polymer ?
#
loop_
_entity_poly.entity_id
_entity_poly.type
_entity_poly.pdbx_seq_one_letter_code
_entity_poly.pdbx_strand_id
1 'polypeptide(L)'
;MAKIAKKLTDTEIKSTKPADKEINLFDGDGLILRIAPLAKGGKKNWYFRYAVPVSKKRTKMSLGTYPHLTLARARALRDEYLSFLANGVDPQIHNNDKAKALKSATEHTLQAVARKWLDEKVKTSGISQDHAADIWRSLERNVFPRSG
;
A
#
# COMPACT_ATOMS: atom_id res chain seq x y z
N MET A 1 -31.13 -3.87 -19.65
CA MET A 1 -29.79 -3.80 -20.30
C MET A 1 -28.85 -3.06 -19.37
N ALA A 2 -27.67 -3.61 -19.07
CA ALA A 2 -26.67 -2.94 -18.23
C ALA A 2 -26.11 -1.72 -18.98
N LYS A 3 -26.13 -0.53 -18.36
CA LYS A 3 -25.47 0.66 -18.92
C LYS A 3 -23.96 0.40 -18.96
N ILE A 4 -23.40 0.23 -20.15
CA ILE A 4 -21.95 0.16 -20.36
C ILE A 4 -21.39 1.54 -20.00
N ALA A 5 -20.56 1.62 -18.96
CA ALA A 5 -19.88 2.86 -18.59
C ALA A 5 -18.91 3.24 -19.73
N LYS A 6 -18.96 4.50 -20.18
CA LYS A 6 -17.98 5.04 -21.12
C LYS A 6 -16.58 4.89 -20.51
N LYS A 7 -15.72 4.09 -21.14
CA LYS A 7 -14.33 3.93 -20.71
C LYS A 7 -13.56 5.23 -20.92
N LEU A 8 -12.65 5.55 -19.99
CA LEU A 8 -11.79 6.72 -20.09
C LEU A 8 -10.70 6.50 -21.15
N THR A 9 -10.20 7.62 -21.67
CA THR A 9 -9.02 7.67 -22.54
C THR A 9 -7.95 8.56 -21.92
N ASP A 10 -6.68 8.32 -22.23
CA ASP A 10 -5.59 9.17 -21.76
C ASP A 10 -5.74 10.61 -22.23
N THR A 11 -6.29 10.82 -23.44
CA THR A 11 -6.58 12.16 -23.97
C THR A 11 -7.61 12.88 -23.12
N GLU A 12 -8.71 12.21 -22.75
CA GLU A 12 -9.75 12.75 -21.86
C GLU A 12 -9.18 13.07 -20.47
N ILE A 13 -8.34 12.20 -19.93
CA ILE A 13 -7.67 12.43 -18.64
C ILE A 13 -6.77 13.66 -18.71
N LYS A 14 -5.97 13.80 -19.77
CA LYS A 14 -5.06 14.94 -19.95
C LYS A 14 -5.81 16.24 -20.17
N SER A 15 -6.86 16.23 -21.00
CA SER A 15 -7.65 17.42 -21.33
C SER A 15 -8.52 17.91 -20.17
N THR A 16 -8.91 17.02 -19.26
CA THR A 16 -9.72 17.39 -18.10
C THR A 16 -8.90 18.25 -17.14
N LYS A 17 -9.29 19.52 -17.06
CA LYS A 17 -8.74 20.50 -16.12
C LYS A 17 -9.46 20.41 -14.76
N PRO A 18 -8.76 20.67 -13.65
CA PRO A 18 -9.40 20.84 -12.34
C PRO A 18 -10.45 21.97 -12.39
N ALA A 19 -11.55 21.79 -11.67
CA ALA A 19 -12.59 22.82 -11.48
C ALA A 19 -12.62 23.27 -10.01
N ASP A 20 -13.56 24.16 -9.66
CA ASP A 20 -13.76 24.64 -8.28
C ASP A 20 -14.20 23.51 -7.33
N LYS A 21 -14.83 22.48 -7.89
CA LYS A 21 -15.28 21.29 -7.17
C LYS A 21 -14.53 20.06 -7.64
N GLU A 22 -14.56 19.02 -6.80
CA GLU A 22 -13.99 17.72 -7.13
C GLU A 22 -14.70 17.12 -8.34
N ILE A 23 -13.91 16.58 -9.29
CA ILE A 23 -14.41 15.88 -10.47
C ILE A 23 -14.08 14.39 -10.31
N ASN A 24 -15.06 13.53 -10.55
CA ASN A 24 -14.87 12.08 -10.58
C ASN A 24 -15.15 11.56 -11.99
N LEU A 25 -14.11 11.04 -12.64
CA LEU A 25 -14.19 10.38 -13.95
C LEU A 25 -14.25 8.87 -13.74
N PHE A 26 -15.22 8.19 -14.35
CA PHE A 26 -15.45 6.76 -14.16
C PHE A 26 -14.92 5.98 -15.36
N ASP A 27 -14.14 4.93 -15.12
CA ASP A 27 -13.62 4.05 -16.18
C ASP A 27 -14.40 2.74 -16.34
N GLY A 28 -15.22 2.40 -15.34
CA GLY A 28 -15.94 1.12 -15.27
C GLY A 28 -15.35 0.16 -14.22
N ASP A 29 -16.15 -0.83 -13.84
CA ASP A 29 -15.80 -1.88 -12.88
C ASP A 29 -15.20 -1.34 -11.57
N GLY A 30 -15.75 -0.21 -11.09
CA GLY A 30 -15.32 0.43 -9.85
C GLY A 30 -14.07 1.32 -9.94
N LEU A 31 -13.40 1.41 -11.09
CA LEU A 31 -12.25 2.30 -11.27
C LEU A 31 -12.68 3.75 -11.52
N ILE A 32 -12.09 4.67 -10.75
CA ILE A 32 -12.43 6.09 -10.73
C ILE A 32 -11.14 6.91 -10.72
N LEU A 33 -11.04 7.92 -11.59
CA LEU A 33 -10.07 8.99 -11.44
C LEU A 33 -10.70 10.19 -10.76
N ARG A 34 -10.26 10.49 -9.55
CA ARG A 34 -10.65 11.68 -8.80
C ARG A 34 -9.67 12.81 -9.10
N ILE A 35 -10.19 13.95 -9.52
CA ILE A 35 -9.43 15.20 -9.71
C ILE A 35 -9.81 16.15 -8.57
N ALA A 36 -8.83 16.50 -7.74
CA ALA A 36 -9.03 17.45 -6.64
C ALA A 36 -9.42 18.85 -7.18
N PRO A 37 -10.13 19.66 -6.40
CA PRO A 37 -10.41 21.06 -6.76
C PRO A 37 -9.14 21.84 -7.13
N LEU A 38 -9.29 22.86 -7.97
CA LEU A 38 -8.21 23.75 -8.36
C LEU A 38 -7.53 24.41 -7.15
N ALA A 39 -8.32 24.85 -6.17
CA ALA A 39 -7.83 25.39 -4.89
C ALA A 39 -6.95 24.41 -4.08
N LYS A 40 -7.00 23.11 -4.39
CA LYS A 40 -6.17 22.05 -3.77
C LYS A 40 -5.09 21.51 -4.71
N GLY A 41 -4.77 22.25 -5.78
CA GLY A 41 -3.70 21.92 -6.72
C GLY A 41 -4.06 20.87 -7.77
N GLY A 42 -5.34 20.48 -7.91
CA GLY A 42 -5.78 19.71 -9.08
C GLY A 42 -5.25 18.27 -9.19
N LYS A 43 -4.72 17.69 -8.11
CA LYS A 43 -4.11 16.36 -8.12
C LYS A 43 -5.10 15.29 -8.60
N LYS A 44 -4.60 14.37 -9.45
CA LYS A 44 -5.37 13.29 -10.08
C LYS A 44 -5.02 11.96 -9.41
N ASN A 45 -5.97 11.37 -8.70
CA ASN A 45 -5.78 10.15 -7.91
C ASN A 45 -6.73 9.05 -8.38
N TRP A 46 -6.17 7.86 -8.61
CA TRP A 46 -6.93 6.66 -8.92
C TRP A 46 -7.52 6.06 -7.65
N TYR A 47 -8.81 5.71 -7.71
CA TYR A 47 -9.51 4.97 -6.69
C TYR A 47 -10.19 3.74 -7.28
N PHE A 48 -10.20 2.66 -6.51
CA PHE A 48 -10.98 1.47 -6.80
C PHE A 48 -12.09 1.32 -5.76
N ARG A 49 -13.33 1.33 -6.23
CA ARG A 49 -14.54 1.17 -5.42
C ARG A 49 -15.05 -0.26 -5.56
N TYR A 50 -15.29 -0.91 -4.42
CA TYR A 50 -15.79 -2.28 -4.38
C TYR A 50 -16.67 -2.52 -3.16
N ALA A 51 -17.28 -3.70 -3.07
CA ALA A 51 -17.98 -4.17 -1.87
C ALA A 51 -17.11 -5.20 -1.17
N VAL A 52 -16.90 -5.04 0.14
CA VAL A 52 -16.12 -5.98 0.95
C VAL A 52 -16.75 -7.37 0.86
N PRO A 53 -15.99 -8.45 0.59
CA PRO A 53 -16.56 -9.79 0.36
C PRO A 53 -17.48 -10.30 1.47
N VAL A 54 -17.08 -10.08 2.73
CA VAL A 54 -17.80 -10.57 3.92
C VAL A 54 -18.97 -9.66 4.30
N SER A 55 -18.69 -8.37 4.55
CA SER A 55 -19.71 -7.44 5.07
C SER A 55 -20.62 -6.85 3.99
N LYS A 56 -20.28 -7.02 2.70
CA LYS A 56 -20.92 -6.39 1.54
C LYS A 56 -20.97 -4.86 1.58
N LYS A 57 -20.32 -4.23 2.57
CA LYS A 57 -20.24 -2.78 2.69
C LYS A 57 -19.44 -2.21 1.53
N ARG A 58 -19.97 -1.15 0.91
CA ARG A 58 -19.26 -0.43 -0.14
C ARG A 58 -18.10 0.35 0.46
N THR A 59 -16.93 0.21 -0.14
CA THR A 59 -15.70 0.90 0.24
C THR A 59 -14.96 1.39 -1.01
N LYS A 60 -13.91 2.18 -0.80
CA LYS A 60 -12.97 2.58 -1.85
C LYS A 60 -11.55 2.60 -1.31
N MET A 61 -10.58 2.27 -2.16
CA MET A 61 -9.16 2.36 -1.85
C MET A 61 -8.43 3.22 -2.89
N SER A 62 -7.36 3.88 -2.47
CA SER A 62 -6.47 4.61 -3.39
C SER A 62 -5.54 3.61 -4.09
N LEU A 63 -5.38 3.75 -5.40
CA LEU A 63 -4.44 2.95 -6.20
C LEU A 63 -3.12 3.68 -6.44
N GLY A 64 -3.15 5.01 -6.51
CA GLY A 64 -1.99 5.83 -6.83
C GLY A 64 -2.38 7.12 -7.54
N THR A 65 -1.38 7.87 -8.00
CA THR A 65 -1.56 9.19 -8.62
C THR A 65 -1.22 9.15 -10.10
N TYR A 66 -1.98 9.85 -10.93
CA TYR A 66 -1.63 10.08 -12.34
C TYR A 66 -0.69 11.31 -12.42
N PRO A 67 0.36 11.31 -13.26
CA PRO A 67 0.68 10.34 -14.32
C PRO A 67 1.57 9.16 -13.91
N HIS A 68 2.05 9.10 -12.66
CA HIS A 68 2.95 8.02 -12.21
C HIS A 68 2.30 6.63 -12.30
N LEU A 69 1.00 6.55 -12.04
CA LEU A 69 0.15 5.42 -12.35
C LEU A 69 -0.70 5.75 -13.58
N THR A 70 -0.35 5.14 -14.72
CA THR A 70 -1.06 5.33 -15.99
C THR A 70 -2.44 4.68 -15.96
N LEU A 71 -3.33 5.06 -16.88
CA LEU A 71 -4.66 4.44 -17.03
C LEU A 71 -4.55 2.93 -17.26
N ALA A 72 -3.63 2.50 -18.14
CA ALA A 72 -3.41 1.09 -18.43
C ALA A 72 -3.00 0.31 -17.17
N ARG A 73 -2.08 0.85 -16.36
CA ARG A 73 -1.65 0.20 -15.13
C ARG A 73 -2.76 0.22 -14.06
N ALA A 74 -3.53 1.30 -13.97
CA ALA A 74 -4.69 1.37 -13.08
C ALA A 74 -5.76 0.33 -13.42
N ARG A 75 -6.01 0.07 -14.71
CA ARG A 75 -6.89 -1.03 -15.17
C ARG A 75 -6.34 -2.40 -14.80
N ALA A 76 -5.05 -2.64 -15.01
CA ALA A 76 -4.43 -3.91 -14.62
C ALA A 76 -4.54 -4.18 -13.11
N LEU A 77 -4.30 -3.18 -12.26
CA LEU A 77 -4.49 -3.30 -10.81
C LEU A 77 -5.96 -3.54 -10.43
N ARG A 78 -6.90 -2.89 -11.11
CA ARG A 78 -8.33 -3.14 -10.92
C ARG A 78 -8.66 -4.60 -11.22
N ASP A 79 -8.20 -5.12 -12.35
CA ASP A 79 -8.50 -6.50 -12.77
C ASP A 79 -7.90 -7.53 -11.79
N GLU A 80 -6.69 -7.26 -11.28
CA GLU A 80 -6.08 -8.03 -10.20
C GLU A 80 -6.97 -8.02 -8.94
N TYR A 81 -7.43 -6.86 -8.50
CA TYR A 81 -8.29 -6.76 -7.30
C TYR A 81 -9.69 -7.33 -7.50
N LEU A 82 -10.24 -7.28 -8.72
CA LEU A 82 -11.47 -8.00 -9.04
C LEU A 82 -11.27 -9.52 -8.91
N SER A 83 -10.11 -10.05 -9.31
CA SER A 83 -9.80 -11.46 -9.10
C SER A 83 -9.72 -11.83 -7.62
N PHE A 84 -9.16 -10.96 -6.77
CA PHE A 84 -9.15 -11.16 -5.32
C PHE A 84 -10.57 -11.20 -4.75
N LEU A 85 -11.42 -10.27 -5.17
CA LEU A 85 -12.81 -10.22 -4.73
C LEU A 85 -13.60 -11.46 -5.18
N ALA A 86 -13.36 -11.97 -6.38
CA ALA A 86 -13.96 -13.22 -6.87
C ALA A 86 -13.57 -14.42 -5.99
N ASN A 87 -12.35 -14.41 -5.45
CA ASN A 87 -11.84 -15.40 -4.50
C ASN A 87 -12.21 -15.09 -3.03
N GLY A 88 -13.05 -14.08 -2.77
CA GLY A 88 -13.46 -13.71 -1.42
C GLY A 88 -12.42 -12.96 -0.59
N VAL A 89 -11.30 -12.54 -1.20
CA VAL A 89 -10.20 -11.82 -0.54
C VAL A 89 -10.44 -10.31 -0.63
N ASP A 90 -10.33 -9.59 0.48
CA ASP A 90 -10.38 -8.12 0.50
C ASP A 90 -9.02 -7.53 0.05
N PRO A 91 -8.98 -6.74 -1.04
CA PRO A 91 -7.75 -6.12 -1.53
C PRO A 91 -7.03 -5.22 -0.52
N GLN A 92 -7.76 -4.52 0.36
CA GLN A 92 -7.14 -3.66 1.38
C GLN A 92 -6.42 -4.50 2.45
N ILE A 93 -7.02 -5.62 2.86
CA ILE A 93 -6.41 -6.54 3.81
C ILE A 93 -5.16 -7.16 3.18
N HIS A 94 -5.27 -7.67 1.94
CA HIS A 94 -4.15 -8.25 1.22
C HIS A 94 -2.94 -7.29 1.13
N ASN A 95 -3.18 -6.02 0.77
CA ASN A 95 -2.11 -5.03 0.69
C ASN A 95 -1.50 -4.70 2.05
N ASN A 96 -2.32 -4.61 3.11
CA ASN A 96 -1.84 -4.38 4.46
C ASN A 96 -0.97 -5.53 4.95
N ASP A 97 -1.38 -6.78 4.69
CA ASP A 97 -0.62 -7.97 5.08
C ASP A 97 0.70 -8.06 4.31
N LYS A 98 0.69 -7.76 3.01
CA LYS A 98 1.91 -7.64 2.21
C LYS A 98 2.85 -6.57 2.76
N ALA A 99 2.34 -5.40 3.14
CA ALA A 99 3.14 -4.34 3.73
C ALA A 99 3.70 -4.74 5.10
N LYS A 100 2.93 -5.43 5.94
CA LYS A 100 3.40 -5.98 7.22
C LYS A 100 4.50 -7.02 7.01
N ALA A 101 4.31 -7.96 6.08
CA ALA A 101 5.31 -8.99 5.76
C ALA A 101 6.64 -8.38 5.30
N LEU A 102 6.62 -7.34 4.46
CA LEU A 102 7.82 -6.61 4.05
C LEU A 102 8.52 -5.90 5.22
N LYS A 103 7.75 -5.31 6.13
CA LYS A 103 8.31 -4.71 7.35
C LYS A 103 8.97 -5.78 8.22
N SER A 104 8.26 -6.85 8.55
CA SER A 104 8.81 -7.95 9.37
C SER A 104 10.04 -8.59 8.74
N ALA A 105 10.09 -8.75 7.41
CA ALA A 105 11.28 -9.24 6.72
C ALA A 105 12.50 -8.33 6.94
N THR A 106 12.29 -7.01 6.97
CA THR A 106 13.34 -6.02 7.25
C THR A 106 13.72 -5.98 8.74
N GLU A 107 12.78 -6.25 9.64
CA GLU A 107 13.04 -6.33 11.08
C GLU A 107 13.91 -7.56 11.42
N HIS A 108 13.59 -8.70 10.80
CA HIS A 108 14.37 -9.92 10.96
C HIS A 108 15.80 -9.78 10.42
N THR A 109 16.04 -8.98 9.37
CA THR A 109 17.41 -8.74 8.90
C THR A 109 18.21 -7.88 9.88
N LEU A 110 17.62 -6.84 10.47
CA LEU A 110 18.30 -6.03 11.48
C LEU A 110 18.64 -6.84 12.73
N GLN A 111 17.69 -7.63 13.23
CA GLN A 111 17.92 -8.52 14.37
C GLN A 111 18.99 -9.58 14.05
N ALA A 112 18.96 -10.17 12.86
CA ALA A 112 19.97 -11.15 12.43
C ALA A 112 21.37 -10.55 12.34
N VAL A 113 21.51 -9.33 11.82
CA VAL A 113 22.80 -8.62 11.75
C VAL A 113 23.29 -8.26 13.15
N ALA A 114 22.42 -7.71 14.00
CA ALA A 114 22.76 -7.37 15.38
C ALA A 114 23.21 -8.61 16.17
N ARG A 115 22.56 -9.76 15.94
CA ARG A 115 22.93 -11.02 16.59
C ARG A 115 24.29 -11.51 16.14
N LYS A 116 24.56 -11.52 14.83
CA LYS A 116 25.89 -11.87 14.29
C LYS A 116 26.99 -10.97 14.86
N TRP A 117 26.74 -9.67 14.90
CA TRP A 117 27.68 -8.70 15.47
C TRP A 117 27.95 -8.96 16.96
N LEU A 118 26.90 -9.24 17.75
CA LEU A 118 27.04 -9.52 19.18
C LEU A 118 27.80 -10.84 19.42
N ASP A 119 27.52 -11.88 18.64
CA ASP A 119 28.21 -13.16 18.70
C ASP A 119 29.71 -13.01 18.35
N GLU A 120 30.04 -12.20 17.34
CA GLU A 120 31.44 -11.85 17.02
C GLU A 120 32.10 -11.03 18.13
N LYS A 121 31.37 -10.10 18.75
CA LYS A 121 31.88 -9.28 19.85
C LYS A 121 32.18 -10.10 21.10
N VAL A 122 31.34 -11.07 21.44
CA VAL A 122 31.60 -12.03 22.53
C VAL A 122 32.89 -12.81 22.26
N LYS A 123 33.09 -13.28 21.02
CA LYS A 123 34.29 -14.05 20.63
C LYS A 123 35.58 -13.24 20.61
N THR A 124 35.52 -12.00 20.13
CA THR A 124 36.72 -11.18 19.85
C THR A 124 37.11 -10.25 20.99
N SER A 125 36.14 -9.74 21.73
CA SER A 125 36.34 -8.67 22.71
C SER A 125 36.23 -9.15 24.17
N GLY A 126 35.98 -10.45 24.39
CA GLY A 126 35.94 -11.06 25.73
C GLY A 126 34.73 -10.66 26.58
N ILE A 127 33.64 -10.21 25.96
CA ILE A 127 32.42 -9.82 26.66
C ILE A 127 31.78 -11.05 27.30
N SER A 128 31.38 -10.96 28.58
CA SER A 128 30.66 -12.04 29.26
C SER A 128 29.28 -12.27 28.65
N GLN A 129 28.75 -13.49 28.77
CA GLN A 129 27.41 -13.79 28.26
C GLN A 129 26.32 -12.92 28.89
N ASP A 130 26.45 -12.59 30.17
CA ASP A 130 25.52 -11.72 30.89
C ASP A 130 25.50 -10.30 30.29
N HIS A 131 26.68 -9.74 30.00
CA HIS A 131 26.76 -8.42 29.40
C HIS A 131 26.24 -8.41 27.95
N ALA A 132 26.48 -9.48 27.20
CA ALA A 132 25.88 -9.64 25.88
C ALA A 132 24.33 -9.71 25.95
N ALA A 133 23.79 -10.41 26.95
CA ALA A 133 22.33 -10.45 27.18
C ALA A 133 21.76 -9.06 27.52
N ASP A 134 22.48 -8.26 28.30
CA ASP A 134 22.06 -6.88 28.60
C ASP A 134 22.13 -5.95 27.38
N ILE A 135 23.17 -6.09 26.54
CA ILE A 135 23.25 -5.39 25.25
C ILE A 135 22.06 -5.78 24.37
N TRP A 136 21.74 -7.06 24.28
CA TRP A 136 20.60 -7.54 23.49
C TRP A 136 19.27 -6.97 23.98
N ARG A 137 19.01 -7.00 25.30
CA ARG A 137 17.82 -6.37 25.91
C ARG A 137 17.73 -4.87 25.62
N SER A 138 18.87 -4.18 25.58
CA SER A 138 18.91 -2.76 25.21
C SER A 138 18.56 -2.54 23.74
N LEU A 139 19.06 -3.38 22.85
CA LEU A 139 18.72 -3.36 21.42
C LEU A 139 17.23 -3.63 21.21
N GLU A 140 16.65 -4.63 21.89
CA GLU A 140 15.21 -4.92 21.86
C GLU A 140 14.35 -3.75 22.33
N ARG A 141 14.81 -3.04 23.37
CA ARG A 141 14.05 -1.93 23.96
C ARG A 141 14.10 -0.64 23.14
N ASN A 142 15.26 -0.35 22.54
CA ASN A 142 15.58 0.98 22.04
C ASN A 142 15.85 1.03 20.54
N VAL A 143 16.20 -0.10 19.90
CA VAL A 143 16.67 -0.13 18.50
C VAL A 143 15.74 -0.95 17.62
N PHE A 144 15.32 -2.13 18.06
CA PHE A 144 14.38 -2.94 17.31
C PHE A 144 12.98 -2.29 17.38
N PRO A 145 12.27 -2.19 16.24
CA PRO A 145 10.93 -1.66 16.23
C PRO A 145 10.01 -2.53 17.11
N ARG A 146 9.18 -1.87 17.92
CA ARG A 146 8.14 -2.56 18.68
C ARG A 146 7.11 -3.10 17.69
N SER A 147 6.93 -4.41 17.69
CA SER A 147 5.77 -5.07 17.09
C SER A 147 4.53 -4.59 17.85
N GLY A 148 3.90 -3.53 17.32
CA GLY A 148 2.61 -3.01 17.78
C GLY A 148 1.43 -3.75 17.18
#